data_AF-A0A3Q7I438-F1
#
_entry.id   AF-A0A3Q7I438-F1
#
_cell.length_a   1.000
_cell.length_b   1.000
_cell.length_c   1.000
_cell.angle_alpha   90.00
_cell.angle_beta   90.00
_cell.angle_gamma   90.00
#
_symmetry.space_group_name_H-M   'P 1'
#
loop_
_entity.id
_entity.type
_entity.pdbx_description
1 polymer ?
#
loop_
_entity_poly.entity_id
_entity_poly.type
_entity_poly.pdbx_seq_one_letter_code
_entity_poly.pdbx_strand_id
1 'polypeptide(L)'
;MVLESIYDLKFSYTSHFRPGQGFHSVVRQIKQEWGTSRRFLEFDITKCFHTIDRHRLIPIFEEKIDDPKFFYPNNKVFFAG
;
A
#
# COMPACT_ATOMS: atom_id res chain seq x y z
N MET A 1 -7.71 8.59 7.74
CA MET A 1 -6.86 9.42 8.64
C MET A 1 -5.58 9.85 7.89
N VAL A 2 -5.25 11.16 7.85
CA VAL A 2 -4.23 11.92 7.07
C VAL A 2 -3.54 11.22 5.88
N LEU A 3 -2.80 10.13 6.08
CA LEU A 3 -2.19 9.36 4.98
C LEU A 3 -3.21 8.88 3.94
N GLU A 4 -4.38 8.45 4.40
CA GLU A 4 -5.48 8.07 3.53
C GLU A 4 -5.87 9.24 2.63
N SER A 5 -6.12 10.44 3.17
CA SER A 5 -6.42 11.61 2.33
C SER A 5 -5.29 12.03 1.39
N ILE A 6 -4.03 11.73 1.70
CA ILE A 6 -2.87 12.10 0.87
C ILE A 6 -2.65 11.10 -0.27
N TYR A 7 -2.89 9.81 -0.02
CA TYR A 7 -2.53 8.73 -0.94
C TYR A 7 -3.72 8.08 -1.63
N ASP A 8 -4.92 8.10 -1.04
CA ASP A 8 -6.10 7.39 -1.55
C ASP A 8 -6.42 7.81 -3.01
N LEU A 9 -6.34 9.09 -3.33
CA LEU A 9 -6.57 9.59 -4.70
C LEU A 9 -5.49 9.22 -5.72
N LYS A 10 -4.30 8.79 -5.30
CA LYS A 10 -3.14 8.58 -6.17
C LYS A 10 -2.90 7.12 -6.56
N PHE A 11 -3.42 6.21 -5.78
CA PHE A 11 -3.27 4.78 -6.03
C PHE A 11 -4.11 4.33 -7.24
N SER A 12 -3.63 3.29 -7.92
CA SER A 12 -4.39 2.61 -8.97
C SER A 12 -5.71 2.06 -8.46
N TYR A 13 -6.70 1.98 -9.34
CA TYR A 13 -7.98 1.28 -9.10
C TYR A 13 -7.78 -0.18 -8.68
N THR A 14 -6.70 -0.81 -9.13
CA THR A 14 -6.31 -2.19 -8.81
C THR A 14 -5.56 -2.32 -7.48
N SER A 15 -5.35 -1.23 -6.74
CA SER A 15 -4.71 -1.29 -5.42
C SER A 15 -5.63 -1.96 -4.40
N HIS A 16 -5.05 -2.66 -3.43
CA HIS A 16 -5.80 -3.34 -2.37
C HIS A 16 -5.52 -2.69 -1.01
N PHE A 17 -6.33 -3.01 0.01
CA PHE A 17 -6.30 -2.38 1.35
C PHE A 17 -6.73 -0.91 1.38
N ARG A 18 -7.88 -0.66 0.77
CA ARG A 18 -8.46 0.69 0.64
C ARG A 18 -9.88 0.70 1.17
N PRO A 19 -10.41 1.87 1.57
CA PRO A 19 -11.79 1.98 2.02
C PRO A 19 -12.74 1.43 0.96
N GLY A 20 -13.57 0.45 1.32
CA GLY A 20 -14.51 -0.20 0.40
C GLY A 20 -13.91 -1.21 -0.59
N GLN A 21 -12.59 -1.41 -0.62
CA GLN A 21 -11.91 -2.42 -1.46
C GLN A 21 -11.26 -3.51 -0.60
N GLY A 22 -12.08 -4.46 -0.17
CA GLY A 22 -11.63 -5.68 0.52
C GLY A 22 -11.33 -6.84 -0.43
N PHE A 23 -10.76 -7.93 0.10
CA PHE A 23 -10.36 -9.11 -0.68
C PHE A 23 -11.44 -9.64 -1.65
N HIS A 24 -12.71 -9.69 -1.22
CA HIS A 24 -13.80 -10.15 -2.08
C HIS A 24 -14.06 -9.25 -3.29
N SER A 25 -13.85 -7.94 -3.16
CA SER A 25 -13.99 -7.00 -4.28
C SER A 25 -12.93 -7.24 -5.35
N VAL A 26 -11.71 -7.55 -4.92
CA VAL A 26 -10.55 -7.87 -5.77
C VAL A 26 -10.77 -9.14 -6.56
N VAL A 27 -11.13 -10.23 -5.87
CA VAL A 27 -11.34 -11.52 -6.53
C VAL A 27 -12.48 -11.42 -7.55
N ARG A 28 -13.53 -10.64 -7.23
CA ARG A 28 -14.62 -10.38 -8.18
C ARG A 28 -14.12 -9.59 -9.40
N GLN A 29 -13.33 -8.54 -9.19
CA GLN A 29 -12.77 -7.73 -10.26
C GLN A 29 -11.91 -8.58 -11.21
N ILE A 30 -10.98 -9.38 -10.68
CA ILE A 30 -10.12 -10.27 -11.49
C ILE A 30 -10.99 -11.23 -12.33
N LYS A 31 -12.01 -11.84 -11.72
CA LYS A 31 -12.94 -12.74 -12.43
C LYS A 31 -13.72 -12.04 -13.54
N GLN A 32 -14.12 -10.80 -13.35
CA GLN A 32 -14.91 -10.03 -14.32
C GLN A 32 -14.06 -9.45 -15.45
N GLU A 33 -12.88 -8.92 -15.13
CA GLU A 33 -12.04 -8.19 -16.09
C GLU A 33 -11.14 -9.12 -16.91
N TRP A 34 -10.64 -10.22 -16.34
CA TRP A 34 -9.60 -11.03 -16.98
C TRP A 34 -10.15 -12.23 -17.76
N GLY A 35 -11.48 -12.37 -17.81
CA GLY A 35 -12.20 -13.31 -18.69
C GLY A 35 -11.70 -14.75 -18.62
N THR A 36 -11.30 -15.31 -19.76
CA THR A 36 -10.82 -16.70 -19.92
C THR A 36 -9.31 -16.86 -19.81
N SER A 37 -8.58 -15.84 -19.34
CA SER A 37 -7.13 -15.94 -19.21
C SER A 37 -6.76 -17.14 -18.34
N ARG A 38 -6.02 -18.10 -18.91
CA ARG A 38 -5.68 -19.38 -18.26
C ARG A 38 -4.35 -19.34 -17.52
N ARG A 39 -3.60 -18.25 -17.63
CA ARG A 39 -2.25 -18.11 -17.09
C ARG A 39 -2.18 -16.86 -16.23
N PHE A 40 -1.76 -17.05 -15.00
CA PHE A 40 -1.55 -15.99 -14.02
C PHE A 40 -0.11 -16.08 -13.52
N LEU A 41 0.45 -14.93 -13.19
CA LEU A 41 1.75 -14.84 -12.57
C LEU A 41 1.55 -14.32 -11.15
N GLU A 42 1.76 -15.21 -10.19
CA GLU A 42 1.67 -14.89 -8.78
C GLU A 42 3.03 -14.36 -8.32
N PHE A 43 3.02 -13.18 -7.72
CA PHE A 43 4.17 -12.60 -7.04
C PHE A 43 3.75 -12.28 -5.61
N ASP A 44 4.57 -12.70 -4.65
CA ASP A 44 4.43 -12.32 -3.25
C ASP A 44 5.70 -11.59 -2.78
N ILE A 45 5.51 -10.61 -1.91
CA ILE A 45 6.60 -9.95 -1.20
C ILE A 45 6.48 -10.38 0.26
N THR A 46 7.15 -11.47 0.58
CA THR A 46 7.12 -12.04 1.93
C THR A 46 7.69 -11.06 2.95
N LYS A 47 6.97 -10.89 4.08
CA LYS A 47 7.37 -10.04 5.22
C LYS A 47 7.62 -8.56 4.84
N CYS A 48 6.93 -8.01 3.85
CA CYS A 48 7.14 -6.63 3.39
C CYS A 48 7.27 -5.61 4.54
N PHE A 49 6.39 -5.62 5.55
CA PHE A 49 6.48 -4.68 6.67
C PHE A 49 7.75 -4.82 7.54
N HIS A 50 8.33 -6.02 7.62
CA HIS A 50 9.55 -6.27 8.40
C HIS A 50 10.83 -6.10 7.56
N THR A 51 10.75 -6.24 6.24
CA THR A 51 11.92 -6.24 5.34
C THR A 51 12.06 -4.97 4.50
N ILE A 52 11.08 -4.07 4.51
CA ILE A 52 11.18 -2.80 3.79
C ILE A 52 12.32 -1.95 4.36
N ASP A 53 13.20 -1.48 3.47
CA ASP A 53 14.29 -0.57 3.80
C ASP A 53 13.74 0.81 4.19
N ARG A 54 13.92 1.16 5.46
CA ARG A 54 13.43 2.40 6.06
C ARG A 54 14.13 3.63 5.48
N HIS A 55 15.40 3.50 5.12
CA HIS A 55 16.17 4.60 4.51
C HIS A 55 15.70 4.91 3.09
N ARG A 56 14.97 3.97 2.45
CA ARG A 56 14.29 4.21 1.18
C ARG A 56 12.86 4.68 1.37
N LEU A 57 12.16 4.16 2.38
CA LEU A 57 10.75 4.47 2.61
C LEU A 57 10.53 5.91 3.10
N ILE A 58 11.38 6.41 4.01
CA ILE A 58 11.23 7.76 4.59
C ILE A 58 11.34 8.86 3.52
N PRO A 59 12.36 8.88 2.64
CA PRO A 59 12.45 9.89 1.59
C PRO A 59 11.26 9.90 0.63
N ILE A 60 10.66 8.72 0.36
CA ILE A 60 9.45 8.63 -0.49
C ILE A 60 8.25 9.30 0.19
N PHE A 61 8.12 9.16 1.52
CA PHE A 61 7.06 9.84 2.24
C PHE A 61 7.32 11.35 2.37
N GLU A 62 8.58 11.76 2.57
CA GLU A 62 8.98 13.18 2.63
C GLU A 62 8.70 13.93 1.31
N GLU A 63 8.68 13.24 0.17
CA GLU A 63 8.28 13.85 -1.12
C GLU A 63 6.83 14.38 -1.10
N LYS A 64 5.96 13.81 -0.26
CA LYS A 64 4.52 14.12 -0.23
C LYS A 64 4.04 14.69 1.10
N ILE A 65 4.85 14.62 2.16
CA ILE A 65 4.52 15.04 3.51
C ILE A 65 5.57 16.04 3.98
N ASP A 66 5.21 17.32 3.94
CA ASP A 66 6.12 18.42 4.32
C ASP A 66 6.28 18.57 5.84
N ASP A 67 5.39 17.98 6.65
CA ASP A 67 5.45 18.11 8.11
C ASP A 67 6.47 17.12 8.69
N PRO A 68 7.65 17.58 9.15
CA PRO A 68 8.64 16.69 9.72
C PRO A 68 8.14 16.06 11.02
N LYS A 69 7.19 16.69 11.74
CA LYS A 69 6.50 16.13 12.91
C LYS A 69 5.72 14.86 12.60
N PHE A 70 5.43 14.57 11.34
CA PHE A 70 4.83 13.30 10.93
C PHE A 70 5.77 12.11 11.16
N PHE A 71 7.09 12.33 11.07
CA PHE A 71 8.09 11.26 11.18
C PHE A 71 8.64 11.09 12.61
N TYR A 72 8.55 12.12 13.47
CA TYR A 72 9.07 12.06 14.85
C TYR A 72 8.35 11.08 15.81
N PRO A 73 6.99 11.01 15.89
CA PRO A 73 6.28 10.08 16.78
C PRO A 73 5.94 8.74 16.13
N ASN A 74 6.12 8.64 14.81
CA ASN A 74 5.97 7.40 14.03
C ASN A 74 7.11 6.40 14.28
N ASN A 75 8.05 6.77 15.15
CA ASN A 75 9.07 5.87 15.64
C ASN A 75 8.55 4.64 16.41
N LYS A 76 7.24 4.53 16.68
CA LYS A 76 6.65 3.29 17.24
C LYS A 76 5.94 2.44 16.20
N VAL A 77 5.25 3.04 15.23
CA VAL A 77 4.46 2.30 14.22
C VAL A 77 5.36 1.72 13.13
N PHE A 78 6.44 2.41 12.79
CA PHE A 78 7.43 1.95 11.81
C PHE A 78 8.65 1.25 12.44
N PHE A 79 8.79 1.26 13.78
CA PHE A 79 9.92 0.63 14.48
C PHE A 79 9.51 -0.50 15.43
N ALA A 80 8.21 -0.73 15.66
CA ALA A 80 7.74 -1.96 16.31
C ALA A 80 7.69 -3.08 15.27
N GLY A 81 8.87 -3.60 14.94
CA GLY A 81 9.08 -4.81 14.14
C GLY A 81 10.23 -5.59 14.73
#